data_AF-A0A1I9G9L8-F1
#
_entry.id   AF-A0A1I9G9L8-F1
#
_cell.length_a   1.000
_cell.length_b   1.000
_cell.length_c   1.000
_cell.angle_alpha   90.00
_cell.angle_beta   90.00
_cell.angle_gamma   90.00
#
_symmetry.space_group_name_H-M   'P 1'
#
loop_
_entity.id
_entity.type
_entity.pdbx_description
1 polymer ?
#
loop_
_entity_poly.entity_id
_entity_poly.type
_entity_poly.pdbx_seq_one_letter_code
_entity_poly.pdbx_strand_id
1 'polypeptide(L)'
;VFFKEIIFSILESSSSSFEHKWIVINMLEKICEDPQSMVDIYVNYDCDLTATNIFERIIDGLFKVAQGGSVSDYGSSAAVLQKQRERSMRILGLECLVECLQCMVDWFDDISSSRPLPDGL
;
A
#
# COMPACT_ATOMS: atom_id res chain seq x y z
N VAL A 1 -11.36 9.55 -8.29
CA VAL A 1 -12.09 10.22 -7.18
C VAL A 1 -11.73 9.58 -5.85
N PHE A 2 -12.17 8.36 -5.55
CA PHE A 2 -11.96 7.69 -4.24
C PHE A 2 -10.50 7.68 -3.73
N PHE A 3 -9.56 7.09 -4.47
CA PHE A 3 -8.14 7.03 -4.06
C PHE A 3 -7.55 8.41 -3.79
N LYS A 4 -7.75 9.36 -4.71
CA LYS A 4 -7.19 10.71 -4.60
C LYS A 4 -7.79 11.50 -3.44
N GLU A 5 -9.11 11.52 -3.34
CA GLU A 5 -9.82 12.44 -2.44
C GLU A 5 -9.94 11.90 -1.01
N ILE A 6 -9.85 10.58 -0.84
CA ILE A 6 -10.01 9.94 0.48
C ILE A 6 -8.69 9.30 0.91
N ILE A 7 -8.24 8.26 0.22
CA ILE A 7 -7.09 7.44 0.64
C ILE A 7 -5.81 8.28 0.73
N PHE A 8 -5.41 8.90 -0.37
CA PHE A 8 -4.18 9.70 -0.42
C PHE A 8 -4.31 10.99 0.38
N SER A 9 -5.48 11.65 0.34
CA SER A 9 -5.76 12.82 1.18
C SER A 9 -5.51 12.56 2.67
N ILE A 10 -5.96 11.39 3.18
CA ILE A 10 -5.74 11.03 4.58
C ILE A 10 -4.28 10.68 4.87
N LEU A 11 -3.63 9.89 4.01
CA LEU A 11 -2.24 9.46 4.23
C LEU A 11 -1.25 10.64 4.17
N GLU A 12 -1.43 11.52 3.19
CA GLU A 12 -0.52 12.64 2.91
C GLU A 12 -0.77 13.83 3.85
N SER A 13 -1.98 13.97 4.40
CA SER A 13 -2.29 15.07 5.32
C SER A 13 -1.55 14.96 6.65
N SER A 14 -0.95 16.06 7.08
CA SER A 14 -0.36 16.22 8.42
C SER A 14 -1.40 16.44 9.52
N SER A 15 -2.65 16.79 9.15
CA SER A 15 -3.74 17.00 10.11
C SER A 15 -4.57 15.72 10.37
N SER A 16 -4.37 14.66 9.58
CA SER A 16 -5.00 13.35 9.82
C SER A 16 -4.46 12.71 11.09
N SER A 17 -5.36 12.21 11.95
CA SER A 17 -4.97 11.49 13.16
C SER A 17 -4.30 10.15 12.83
N PHE A 18 -3.59 9.59 13.82
CA PHE A 18 -2.99 8.27 13.70
C PHE A 18 -4.05 7.22 13.34
N GLU A 19 -5.22 7.27 13.97
CA GLU A 19 -6.31 6.32 13.77
C GLU A 19 -6.86 6.35 12.35
N HIS A 20 -7.02 7.55 11.76
CA HIS A 20 -7.43 7.66 10.35
C HIS A 20 -6.39 7.05 9.42
N LYS A 21 -5.10 7.34 9.63
CA LYS A 21 -4.03 6.74 8.82
C LYS A 21 -3.98 5.23 9.01
N TRP A 22 -4.16 4.75 10.24
CA TRP A 22 -4.19 3.33 10.57
C TRP A 22 -5.29 2.59 9.82
N ILE A 23 -6.52 3.13 9.83
CA ILE A 23 -7.65 2.57 9.08
C ILE A 23 -7.35 2.52 7.58
N VAL A 24 -6.79 3.59 7.02
CA VAL A 24 -6.46 3.64 5.59
C VAL A 24 -5.38 2.61 5.23
N ILE A 25 -4.35 2.44 6.05
CA ILE A 25 -3.30 1.44 5.78
C ILE A 25 -3.85 0.01 5.86
N ASN A 26 -4.71 -0.30 6.85
CA ASN A 26 -5.36 -1.62 6.93
C ASN A 26 -6.29 -1.86 5.73
N MET A 27 -6.93 -0.82 5.22
CA MET A 27 -7.73 -0.92 4.00
C MET A 27 -6.86 -1.15 2.76
N LEU A 28 -5.71 -0.47 2.65
CA LEU A 28 -4.75 -0.69 1.59
C LEU A 28 -4.15 -2.10 1.65
N GLU A 29 -3.82 -2.62 2.83
CA GLU A 29 -3.38 -4.00 3.03
C GLU A 29 -4.32 -4.99 2.33
N LYS A 30 -5.63 -4.85 2.55
CA LYS A 30 -6.65 -5.73 1.92
C LYS A 30 -6.72 -5.61 0.40
N ILE A 31 -6.41 -4.44 -0.15
CA ILE A 31 -6.27 -4.27 -1.60
C ILE A 31 -4.98 -4.94 -2.09
N CYS A 32 -3.89 -4.76 -1.33
CA CYS A 32 -2.58 -5.27 -1.67
C CYS A 32 -2.51 -6.80 -1.61
N GLU A 33 -3.37 -7.45 -0.82
CA GLU A 33 -3.54 -8.91 -0.72
C GLU A 33 -4.35 -9.54 -1.87
N ASP A 34 -4.96 -8.74 -2.77
CA ASP A 34 -5.73 -9.25 -3.90
C ASP A 34 -4.99 -9.06 -5.24
N PRO A 35 -4.44 -10.13 -5.84
CA PRO A 35 -3.68 -10.06 -7.09
C PRO A 35 -4.44 -9.37 -8.23
N GLN A 36 -5.74 -9.65 -8.36
CA GLN A 36 -6.56 -9.08 -9.43
C GLN A 36 -6.76 -7.57 -9.25
N SER A 37 -7.09 -7.11 -8.03
CA SER A 37 -7.20 -5.68 -7.71
C SER A 37 -5.92 -4.92 -8.01
N MET A 38 -4.76 -5.45 -7.64
CA MET A 38 -3.48 -4.79 -7.85
C MET A 38 -3.16 -4.61 -9.33
N VAL A 39 -3.43 -5.63 -10.15
CA VAL A 39 -3.27 -5.54 -11.61
C VAL A 39 -4.28 -4.59 -12.22
N ASP A 40 -5.55 -4.66 -11.82
CA ASP A 40 -6.59 -3.75 -12.32
C ASP A 40 -6.25 -2.29 -12.01
N ILE A 41 -5.68 -1.99 -10.84
CA ILE A 41 -5.21 -0.65 -10.53
C ILE A 41 -4.08 -0.24 -11.48
N TYR A 42 -3.08 -1.10 -11.67
CA TYR A 42 -1.94 -0.78 -12.54
C TYR A 42 -2.35 -0.54 -13.99
N VAL A 43 -3.13 -1.44 -14.59
CA VAL A 43 -3.50 -1.33 -16.01
C VAL A 43 -4.48 -0.18 -16.27
N ASN A 44 -5.38 0.13 -15.33
CA ASN A 44 -6.39 1.17 -15.54
C ASN A 44 -5.90 2.58 -15.20
N TYR A 45 -4.84 2.74 -14.38
CA TYR A 45 -4.40 4.05 -13.90
C TYR A 45 -2.96 4.40 -14.23
N ASP A 46 -2.03 3.45 -14.24
CA ASP A 46 -0.61 3.71 -14.44
C ASP A 46 -0.17 3.42 -15.89
N CYS A 47 -0.95 2.61 -16.61
CA CYS A 47 -0.76 2.37 -18.05
C CYS A 47 -1.52 3.37 -18.95
N ASP A 48 -2.34 4.26 -18.39
CA ASP A 48 -3.01 5.34 -19.13
C ASP A 48 -2.22 6.65 -18.96
N LEU A 49 -1.70 7.18 -20.08
CA LEU A 49 -0.89 8.42 -20.11
C LEU A 49 -1.62 9.67 -19.62
N THR A 50 -2.95 9.63 -19.53
CA THR A 50 -3.80 10.75 -19.11
C THR A 50 -4.31 10.61 -17.69
N ALA A 51 -4.21 9.41 -17.12
CA ALA A 51 -4.64 9.13 -15.77
C ALA A 51 -3.59 9.54 -14.74
N THR A 52 -4.00 9.59 -13.47
CA THR A 52 -3.05 9.71 -12.36
C THR A 52 -2.55 8.31 -12.01
N ASN A 53 -1.24 8.15 -11.89
CA ASN A 53 -0.63 6.90 -11.43
C ASN A 53 -1.11 6.58 -10.00
N ILE A 54 -2.02 5.63 -9.84
CA ILE A 54 -2.57 5.23 -8.55
C ILE A 54 -1.70 4.15 -7.92
N PHE A 55 -1.22 3.19 -8.72
CA PHE A 55 -0.35 2.13 -8.23
C PHE A 55 0.95 2.74 -7.67
N GLU A 56 1.63 3.60 -8.44
CA GLU A 56 2.82 4.33 -7.96
C GLU A 56 2.56 5.06 -6.63
N ARG A 57 1.41 5.72 -6.51
CA ARG A 57 1.06 6.48 -5.29
C ARG A 57 0.73 5.61 -4.09
N ILE A 58 0.18 4.41 -4.30
CA ILE A 58 0.03 3.41 -3.23
C ILE A 58 1.41 3.02 -2.71
N ILE A 59 2.33 2.67 -3.61
CA ILE A 59 3.71 2.30 -3.26
C ILE A 59 4.42 3.43 -2.50
N ASP A 60 4.37 4.67 -2.99
CA ASP A 60 4.97 5.83 -2.33
C ASP A 60 4.34 6.12 -0.96
N GLY A 61 3.01 6.00 -0.85
CA GLY A 61 2.28 6.15 0.41
C GLY A 61 2.72 5.12 1.46
N LEU A 62 2.77 3.85 1.10
CA LEU A 62 3.22 2.76 1.97
C LEU A 62 4.70 2.90 2.35
N PHE A 63 5.55 3.33 1.41
CA PHE A 63 6.97 3.62 1.64
C PHE A 63 7.19 4.73 2.68
N LYS A 64 6.43 5.82 2.59
CA LYS A 64 6.49 6.91 3.58
C LYS A 64 6.03 6.46 4.97
N VAL A 65 4.99 5.62 5.02
CA VAL A 65 4.52 4.99 6.26
C VAL A 65 5.61 4.12 6.88
N ALA A 66 6.26 3.28 6.07
CA ALA A 66 7.32 2.37 6.49
C ALA A 66 8.56 3.10 7.03
N GLN A 67 8.97 4.19 6.37
CA GLN A 67 10.05 5.04 6.89
C GLN A 67 9.68 5.66 8.26
N GLY A 68 8.42 6.08 8.39
CA GLY A 68 7.89 6.74 9.57
C GLY A 68 8.37 8.18 9.75
N GLY A 69 7.85 8.87 10.77
CA GLY A 69 8.23 10.24 11.10
C GLY A 69 9.43 10.34 12.05
N SER A 70 10.12 11.48 12.03
CA SER A 70 11.12 11.87 13.02
C SER A 70 10.43 12.22 14.34
N VAL A 71 10.37 11.29 15.28
CA VAL A 71 9.82 11.56 16.63
C VAL A 71 10.95 11.99 17.54
N SER A 72 10.77 13.15 18.18
CA SER A 72 11.65 13.67 19.22
C SER A 72 11.50 12.86 20.51
N ASP A 73 12.64 12.41 21.02
CA ASP A 73 12.79 11.47 22.13
C ASP A 73 12.53 12.20 23.47
N TYR A 74 11.27 12.33 23.88
CA TYR A 74 10.92 12.76 25.24
C TYR A 74 10.22 11.64 26.00
N GLY A 75 10.98 11.01 26.89
CA GLY A 75 10.61 9.81 27.64
C GLY A 75 9.47 10.03 28.62
N SER A 76 8.27 9.58 28.24
CA SER A 76 7.14 9.34 29.15
C SER A 76 6.52 7.97 28.86
N SER A 77 5.77 7.39 29.81
CA SER A 77 5.07 6.11 29.60
C SER A 77 4.07 6.17 28.43
N ALA A 78 3.40 7.31 28.24
CA ALA A 78 2.54 7.56 27.07
C ALA A 78 3.33 7.59 25.76
N ALA A 79 4.59 8.07 25.78
CA ALA A 79 5.47 8.05 24.62
C ALA A 79 5.88 6.62 24.22
N VAL A 80 5.99 5.67 25.18
CA VAL A 80 6.29 4.26 24.89
C VAL A 80 5.15 3.61 24.09
N LEU A 81 3.90 3.81 24.51
CA LEU A 81 2.73 3.28 23.80
C LEU A 81 2.58 3.89 22.41
N GLN A 82 2.81 5.20 22.28
CA GLN A 82 2.82 5.88 20.99
C GLN A 82 3.89 5.29 20.06
N LYS A 83 5.12 5.10 20.57
CA LYS A 83 6.23 4.50 19.83
C LYS A 83 5.91 3.07 19.40
N GLN A 84 5.22 2.29 20.23
CA GLN A 84 4.80 0.94 19.87
C GLN A 84 3.77 0.96 18.72
N ARG A 85 2.76 1.84 18.78
CA ARG A 85 1.76 1.98 17.70
C ARG A 85 2.40 2.43 16.39
N GLU A 86 3.31 3.39 16.43
CA GLU A 86 4.05 3.82 15.25
C GLU A 86 4.93 2.70 14.68
N ARG A 87 5.57 1.90 15.54
CA ARG A 87 6.32 0.72 15.09
C ARG A 87 5.41 -0.27 14.38
N SER A 88 4.23 -0.56 14.93
CA SER A 88 3.26 -1.44 14.26
C SER A 88 2.84 -0.89 12.90
N MET A 89 2.64 0.42 12.78
CA MET A 89 2.29 1.06 11.50
C MET A 89 3.41 0.98 10.46
N ARG A 90 4.66 1.12 10.89
CA ARG A 90 5.82 0.95 10.01
C ARG A 90 5.95 -0.50 9.52
N ILE A 91 5.73 -1.47 10.40
CA ILE A 91 5.76 -2.90 10.05
C ILE A 91 4.68 -3.21 9.03
N LEU A 92 3.44 -2.79 9.28
CA LEU A 92 2.34 -2.99 8.34
C LEU A 92 2.62 -2.34 6.98
N GLY A 93 3.19 -1.13 6.95
CA GLY A 93 3.61 -0.49 5.70
C GLY A 93 4.64 -1.30 4.92
N LEU A 94 5.60 -1.94 5.60
CA LEU A 94 6.57 -2.84 4.97
C LEU A 94 5.93 -4.13 4.46
N GLU A 95 5.03 -4.73 5.24
CA GLU A 95 4.28 -5.93 4.86
C GLU A 95 3.46 -5.66 3.59
N CYS A 96 2.72 -4.56 3.54
CA CYS A 96 1.96 -4.17 2.33
C CYS A 96 2.85 -3.96 1.10
N LEU A 97 4.07 -3.42 1.27
CA LEU A 97 5.01 -3.24 0.15
C LEU A 97 5.49 -4.58 -0.41
N VAL A 98 5.77 -5.55 0.46
CA VAL A 98 6.11 -6.91 0.05
C VAL A 98 4.92 -7.55 -0.66
N GLU A 99 3.73 -7.42 -0.08
CA GLU A 99 2.50 -7.99 -0.60
C GLU A 99 2.15 -7.42 -1.99
N CYS A 100 2.33 -6.11 -2.21
CA CYS A 100 2.15 -5.48 -3.52
C CYS A 100 2.99 -6.15 -4.62
N LEU A 101 4.23 -6.52 -4.31
CA LEU A 101 5.11 -7.19 -5.27
C LEU A 101 4.74 -8.67 -5.41
N GLN A 102 4.41 -9.33 -4.30
CA GLN A 102 4.01 -10.73 -4.29
C GLN A 102 2.74 -10.96 -5.11
N CYS A 103 1.72 -10.12 -4.94
CA CYS A 103 0.48 -10.19 -5.70
C CYS A 103 0.67 -10.07 -7.22
N MET A 104 1.63 -9.27 -7.68
CA MET A 104 1.96 -9.19 -9.11
C MET A 104 2.59 -10.49 -9.63
N VAL A 105 3.40 -11.16 -8.82
CA VAL A 105 3.95 -12.49 -9.13
C VAL A 105 2.85 -13.53 -9.14
N ASP A 106 2.01 -13.54 -8.11
CA ASP A 106 0.91 -14.51 -7.97
C ASP A 106 -0.08 -14.42 -9.12
N TRP A 107 -0.44 -13.19 -9.56
CA TRP A 107 -1.30 -12.99 -10.72
C TRP A 107 -0.65 -13.52 -12.02
N PHE A 108 0.65 -13.28 -12.19
CA PHE A 108 1.38 -13.76 -13.37
C PHE A 108 1.44 -15.30 -13.40
N ASP A 109 1.70 -15.94 -12.27
CA ASP A 109 1.78 -17.39 -12.14
C ASP A 109 0.40 -18.05 -12.35
N ASP A 110 -0.68 -17.45 -11.83
CA ASP A 110 -2.05 -17.91 -12.05
C ASP A 110 -2.43 -17.89 -13.54
N ILE A 111 -2.08 -16.83 -14.26
CA ILE A 111 -2.33 -16.76 -15.71
C ILE A 111 -1.45 -17.72 -16.50
N SER A 112 -0.19 -17.85 -16.12
CA SER A 112 0.77 -18.72 -16.79
C SER A 112 0.42 -20.19 -16.63
N SER A 113 -0.13 -20.57 -15.47
CA SER A 113 -0.65 -21.91 -15.22
C SER A 113 -2.02 -22.16 -15.85
N SER A 114 -2.84 -21.11 -16.01
CA SER A 114 -4.17 -21.18 -16.64
C SER A 114 -4.16 -21.22 -18.17
N ARG A 115 -3.08 -20.77 -18.83
CA ARG A 115 -2.90 -20.92 -20.28
C ARG A 115 -1.97 -22.11 -20.58
N PRO A 116 -2.49 -23.28 -21.03
CA PRO A 116 -1.61 -24.25 -21.64
C PRO A 116 -0.93 -23.58 -22.85
N LEU A 117 0.40 -23.62 -22.90
CA LEU A 117 1.16 -23.31 -24.11
C LEU A 117 0.55 -24.13 -25.25
N PRO A 118 0.26 -23.55 -26.42
CA PRO A 118 -0.13 -24.36 -27.56
C PRO A 118 0.99 -25.37 -27.83
N ASP A 119 0.63 -26.66 -27.85
CA ASP A 119 1.56 -27.74 -28.18
C ASP A 119 2.17 -27.47 -29.57
N GLY A 120 3.45 -27.11 -29.60
CA GLY A 120 4.27 -27.12 -30.82
C GLY A 120 4.48 -25.76 -31.49
N LEU A 121 5.72 -25.30 -31.40
CA LEU A 121 6.42 -24.55 -32.45
C LEU A 121 7.67 -25.35 -32.82
#